data_AF-A0A7X0P2I0-F1
#
_entry.id   AF-A0A7X0P2I0-F1
#
_cell.length_a   1.000
_cell.length_b   1.000
_cell.length_c   1.000
_cell.angle_alpha   90.00
_cell.angle_beta   90.00
_cell.angle_gamma   90.00
#
_symmetry.space_group_name_H-M   'P 1'
#
loop_
_entity.id
_entity.type
_entity.pdbx_description
1 polymer ?
#
loop_
_entity_poly.entity_id
_entity_poly.type
_entity_poly.pdbx_seq_one_letter_code
_entity_poly.pdbx_strand_id
1 'polypeptide(L)' 'MSVVALVGNPREGSRTLTVAVEAARAIGRRLDGGEPYEVVDLAALGPHLLAPGASAGVEVALELVAEASVLVVASPTCS' A
#
# COMPACT_ATOMS: atom_id res chain seq x y z
N MET A 1 -11.53 -8.21 8.68
CA MET A 1 -11.43 -8.04 7.22
C MET A 1 -10.33 -7.03 6.95
N SER A 2 -9.29 -7.36 6.19
CA SER A 2 -8.09 -6.50 6.05
C SER A 2 -8.20 -5.56 4.85
N VAL A 3 -7.85 -4.29 5.04
CA VAL A 3 -7.73 -3.30 3.96
C VAL A 3 -6.27 -2.91 3.84
N VAL A 4 -5.70 -3.00 2.63
CA VAL A 4 -4.32 -2.62 2.36
C VAL A 4 -4.27 -1.56 1.28
N ALA A 5 -3.54 -0.47 1.51
CA ALA A 5 -3.23 0.55 0.51
C ALA A 5 -1.86 0.29 -0.12
N LEU A 6 -1.83 0.01 -1.42
CA LEU A 6 -0.61 -0.14 -2.21
C LEU A 6 -0.38 1.12 -3.05
N VAL A 7 0.76 1.79 -2.85
CA VAL A 7 1.07 3.07 -3.49
C VAL A 7 2.27 2.93 -4.42
N GLY A 8 2.02 3.13 -5.72
CA GLY A 8 3.03 3.05 -6.79
C GLY A 8 3.57 4.40 -7.25
N ASN A 9 3.66 5.38 -6.36
CA ASN A 9 4.29 6.67 -6.68
C ASN A 9 5.79 6.60 -6.33
N PRO A 10 6.72 6.97 -7.23
CA PRO A 10 8.15 6.92 -6.94
C PRO A 10 8.60 7.97 -5.91
N ARG A 11 7.74 8.93 -5.57
CA ARG A 11 8.04 10.01 -4.62
C ARG A 11 7.42 9.72 -3.24
N GLU A 12 8.27 9.67 -2.22
CA GLU A 12 7.84 9.64 -0.81
C GLU A 12 6.96 10.85 -0.47
N GLY A 13 5.97 10.65 0.43
CA GLY A 13 5.08 11.74 0.85
C GLY A 13 4.25 12.33 -0.30
N SER A 14 3.96 11.54 -1.34
CA SER A 14 3.18 12.01 -2.49
C SER A 14 1.71 12.28 -2.16
N ARG A 15 1.06 13.11 -2.97
CA ARG A 15 -0.40 13.26 -2.93
C ARG A 15 -1.12 11.93 -3.20
N THR A 16 -0.53 11.06 -4.02
CA THR A 16 -1.03 9.70 -4.29
C THR A 16 -1.09 8.90 -2.99
N LEU A 17 -0.03 8.94 -2.17
CA LEU A 17 -0.01 8.31 -0.85
C LEU A 17 -1.12 8.85 0.05
N THR A 18 -1.25 10.18 0.16
CA THR A 18 -2.31 10.79 0.97
C THR A 18 -3.71 10.32 0.57
N VAL A 19 -4.01 10.29 -0.73
CA VAL A 19 -5.31 9.84 -1.24
C VAL A 19 -5.53 8.36 -0.95
N ALA A 20 -4.51 7.50 -1.12
CA ALA A 20 -4.60 6.07 -0.85
C ALA A 20 -4.92 5.79 0.62
N VAL A 21 -4.24 6.48 1.53
CA VAL A 21 -4.44 6.40 2.98
C VAL A 21 -5.87 6.80 3.36
N GLU A 22 -6.37 7.92 2.86
CA GLU A 22 -7.74 8.35 3.15
C GLU A 22 -8.80 7.41 2.53
N ALA A 23 -8.54 6.85 1.35
CA ALA A 23 -9.41 5.86 0.73
C ALA A 23 -9.48 4.56 1.55
N ALA A 24 -8.33 4.00 1.95
CA ALA A 24 -8.28 2.81 2.80
C ALA A 24 -8.97 3.03 4.15
N ARG A 25 -8.73 4.18 4.79
CA ARG A 25 -9.45 4.58 6.01
C ARG A 25 -10.96 4.66 5.79
N ALA A 26 -11.40 5.25 4.67
CA ALA A 26 -12.82 5.39 4.36
C ALA A 26 -13.51 4.05 4.07
N ILE A 27 -12.79 3.10 3.48
CA ILE A 27 -13.26 1.74 3.24
C ILE A 27 -13.32 0.95 4.56
N GLY A 28 -12.24 0.97 5.36
CA GLY A 28 -12.18 0.29 6.65
C GLY A 28 -13.30 0.73 7.61
N ARG A 29 -13.65 2.02 7.66
CA ARG A 29 -14.80 2.50 8.46
C ARG A 29 -16.16 1.93 8.03
N ARG A 30 -16.30 1.51 6.77
CA ARG A 30 -17.55 0.95 6.24
C ARG A 30 -17.62 -0.57 6.39
N LEU A 31 -16.48 -1.22 6.60
CA LEU A 31 -16.36 -2.67 6.76
C LEU A 31 -16.09 -2.97 8.24
N ASP A 32 -17.09 -3.49 8.94
CA ASP A 32 -16.99 -4.02 10.32
C ASP A 32 -16.23 -3.17 11.34
N GLY A 33 -16.69 -1.93 11.55
CA GLY A 33 -16.37 -1.20 12.80
C GLY A 33 -15.03 -0.46 12.83
N GLY A 34 -14.29 -0.40 11.72
CA GLY A 34 -13.09 0.43 11.62
C GLY A 34 -11.80 -0.29 12.02
N GLU A 35 -11.64 -1.54 11.59
CA GLU A 35 -10.34 -2.22 11.63
C GLU A 35 -9.22 -1.32 11.01
N PRO A 36 -8.00 -1.34 11.59
CA PRO A 36 -6.87 -0.63 11.02
C PRO A 36 -6.58 -1.13 9.60
N TYR A 37 -6.15 -0.20 8.74
CA TYR A 37 -5.66 -0.50 7.40
C TYR A 37 -4.14 -0.46 7.41
N GLU A 38 -3.53 -1.25 6.53
CA GLU A 38 -2.07 -1.25 6.31
C GLU A 38 -1.72 -0.42 5.07
N VAL A 39 -0.48 0.07 5.01
CA VAL A 39 0.02 0.85 3.88
C VAL A 39 1.35 0.28 3.39
N VAL A 40 1.40 -0.06 2.11
CA VAL A 40 2.60 -0.46 1.37
C VAL A 40 2.96 0.66 0.40
N ASP A 41 3.97 1.47 0.75
CA ASP A 41 4.53 2.50 -0.14
C ASP A 41 5.74 1.94 -0.90
N LEU A 42 5.59 1.77 -2.22
CA LEU A 42 6.66 1.23 -3.06
C LEU A 42 7.86 2.18 -3.17
N ALA A 43 7.70 3.47 -2.87
CA ALA A 43 8.83 4.40 -2.82
C ALA A 43 9.87 3.96 -1.77
N ALA A 44 9.42 3.45 -0.63
CA ALA A 44 10.28 2.95 0.44
C ALA A 44 10.94 1.60 0.11
N LEU A 45 10.36 0.82 -0.80
CA LEU A 45 10.86 -0.49 -1.20
C LEU A 45 11.72 -0.45 -2.47
N GLY A 46 11.69 0.66 -3.23
CA GLY A 46 12.33 0.81 -4.54
C GLY A 46 13.76 0.26 -4.64
N PRO A 47 14.69 0.63 -3.74
CA PRO A 47 16.07 0.13 -3.77
C PRO A 47 16.17 -1.39 -3.60
N HIS A 48 15.24 -2.01 -2.86
CA HIS A 48 15.25 -3.43 -2.56
C HIS A 48 14.55 -4.28 -3.63
N LEU A 49 13.59 -3.71 -4.37
CA LEU A 49 12.86 -4.42 -5.43
C LEU A 49 13.75 -4.83 -6.62
N LEU A 50 14.79 -4.04 -6.89
CA LEU A 50 15.72 -4.26 -7.99
C LEU A 50 17.06 -4.82 -7.53
N ALA A 51 17.24 -4.98 -6.22
CA ALA A 51 18.45 -5.55 -5.66
C ALA A 51 18.49 -7.08 -5.88
N PRO A 52 19.67 -7.66 -6.13
CA PRO A 52 19.81 -9.12 -6.12
C PRO A 52 19.52 -9.70 -4.73
N GLY A 53 18.75 -10.79 -4.69
CA GLY A 53 18.46 -11.52 -3.46
C GLY A 53 17.10 -11.21 -2.85
N ALA A 54 16.78 -11.93 -1.77
CA ALA A 54 15.54 -11.75 -1.03
C ALA A 54 15.59 -10.49 -0.16
N SER A 55 14.45 -9.80 -0.03
CA SER A 55 14.27 -8.68 0.88
C SER A 55 13.11 -8.99 1.81
N ALA A 56 13.38 -9.13 3.11
CA ALA A 56 12.34 -9.39 4.11
C ALA A 56 11.23 -8.33 4.08
N GLY A 57 11.58 -7.05 3.83
CA GLY A 57 10.58 -5.99 3.71
C GLY A 57 9.69 -6.14 2.47
N VAL A 58 10.23 -6.66 1.37
CA VAL A 58 9.45 -6.98 0.16
C VAL A 58 8.59 -8.21 0.38
N GLU A 59 9.09 -9.24 1.07
CA GLU A 59 8.32 -10.45 1.41
C GLU A 59 7.13 -10.11 2.30
N VAL A 60 7.33 -9.33 3.37
CA VAL A 60 6.22 -8.85 4.23
C VAL A 60 5.21 -8.03 3.43
N ALA A 61 5.68 -7.14 2.55
CA ALA A 61 4.78 -6.36 1.69
C ALA A 61 3.96 -7.25 0.74
N LEU A 62 4.57 -8.31 0.19
CA LEU A 62 3.90 -9.29 -0.66
C LEU A 62 2.84 -10.07 0.13
N GLU A 63 3.15 -10.52 1.34
CA GLU A 63 2.20 -11.22 2.22
C GLU A 63 1.00 -10.31 2.54
N LEU A 64 1.23 -9.07 2.95
CA LEU A 64 0.17 -8.10 3.23
C LEU A 64 -0.75 -7.89 2.01
N VAL A 65 -0.17 -7.73 0.81
CA VAL A 65 -0.95 -7.54 -0.41
C VAL A 65 -1.72 -8.80 -0.81
N ALA A 66 -1.11 -9.99 -0.66
CA ALA A 66 -1.73 -11.26 -1.02
C ALA A 66 -2.88 -11.66 -0.08
N GLU A 67 -2.79 -11.30 1.19
CA GLU A 67 -3.78 -11.61 2.22
C GLU A 67 -4.85 -10.51 2.39
N ALA A 68 -4.72 -9.39 1.67
CA ALA A 68 -5.67 -8.28 1.74
C ALA A 68 -7.07 -8.72 1.33
N SER A 69 -8.06 -8.53 2.22
CA SER A 69 -9.47 -8.72 1.86
C SER A 69 -9.96 -7.65 0.87
N VAL A 70 -9.41 -6.43 0.99
CA VAL A 70 -9.60 -5.32 0.04
C VAL A 70 -8.27 -4.63 -0.21
N LEU A 71 -7.88 -4.52 -1.48
CA LEU A 71 -6.67 -3.84 -1.91
C LEU A 71 -7.02 -2.50 -2.59
N VAL A 72 -6.53 -1.40 -2.03
CA VAL A 72 -6.59 -0.06 -2.63
C VAL A 72 -5.29 0.20 -3.37
N VAL A 73 -5.32 0.22 -4.70
CA VAL A 73 -4.13 0.50 -5.51
C VAL A 73 -4.16 1.95 -5.99
N ALA A 74 -3.11 2.71 -5.71
CA ALA A 74 -2.99 4.11 -6.11
C ALA A 74 -1.66 4.37 -6.84
N SER A 75 -1.76 4.92 -8.05
CA SER A 75 -0.62 5.36 -8.85
C SER A 75 -0.88 6.78 -9.39
N PRO A 76 0.18 7.59 -9.62
CA PRO A 76 0.01 8.82 -10.37
C PRO A 76 -0.34 8.48 -11.83
N THR A 77 -1.27 9.24 -12.43
CA THR A 77 -1.51 9.18 -13.88
C THR A 77 -0.59 10.17 -14.58
N CYS A 78 0.05 9.73 -15.67
CA CYS A 78 0.73 10.64 -16.59
C CYS A 78 -0.34 11.41 -17.39
N SER A 79 -0.68 12.61 -16.93
CA SER A 79 -1.44 13.59 -17.72
C SER A 79 -0.50 14.46 -18.53
#